data_AF-B2TGV0-F1
#
_entry.id   AF-B2TGV0-F1
#
_cell.length_a   1.000
_cell.length_b   1.000
_cell.length_c   1.000
_cell.angle_alpha   90.00
_cell.angle_beta   90.00
_cell.angle_gamma   90.00
#
_symmetry.space_group_name_H-M   'P 1'
#
loop_
_entity.id
_entity.type
_entity.pdbx_description
1 polymer ?
#
loop_
_entity_poly.entity_id
_entity_poly.type
_entity_poly.pdbx_seq_one_letter_code
_entity_poly.pdbx_strand_id
1 'polypeptide(L)'
;MSTQYIPVSDLLSATRLDFPQYLDAVQFDYKGIRCHVFGVLHGLTGGTNRGYKELVNRTIAQAPGLRLGEMRFSSLYSGLHGELDDWMQIPLGDAFWFSFALHMTPIRIAQLFRAFIRERLAAKDRFGLADVRRLQDIGGSAAFHSIAPDERRRLAGFPGPARYLQENIARRQGSGTMLAPVFPDKDWEWLTLIEPFANIPLRSIHMLEYGVALARENGAADVSLFVGEIHNSDMAWYAQNNFSYASTMVAAAIAGAMAHARNPRSLDVRIHRVVFNLANAAGSLIPTFFYLGLASLVALRGLQLL
;
A
#
# COMPACT_ATOMS: atom_id res chain seq x y z
N MET A 1 -10.56 -8.29 -22.19
CA MET A 1 -11.56 -9.20 -21.62
C MET A 1 -12.25 -8.44 -20.49
N SER A 2 -13.57 -8.33 -20.44
CA SER A 2 -14.22 -7.74 -19.26
C SER A 2 -14.17 -8.77 -18.14
N THR A 3 -13.42 -8.49 -17.08
CA THR A 3 -13.42 -9.33 -15.89
C THR A 3 -14.81 -9.27 -15.28
N GLN A 4 -15.53 -10.39 -15.31
CA GLN A 4 -16.80 -10.49 -14.58
C GLN A 4 -16.45 -10.65 -13.10
N TYR A 5 -16.65 -9.58 -12.33
CA TYR A 5 -16.47 -9.65 -10.88
C TYR A 5 -17.56 -10.51 -10.25
N ILE A 6 -17.20 -11.26 -9.21
CA ILE A 6 -18.12 -12.10 -8.45
C ILE A 6 -18.37 -11.47 -7.06
N PRO A 7 -19.63 -11.51 -6.57
CA PRO A 7 -19.93 -11.10 -5.20
C PRO A 7 -19.15 -11.92 -4.17
N VAL A 8 -18.79 -11.32 -3.04
CA VAL A 8 -18.08 -12.02 -1.96
C VAL A 8 -18.87 -13.23 -1.44
N SER A 9 -20.21 -13.12 -1.36
CA SER A 9 -21.09 -14.24 -0.94
C SER A 9 -20.93 -15.46 -1.84
N ASP A 10 -20.78 -15.24 -3.15
CA ASP A 10 -20.73 -16.29 -4.15
C ASP A 10 -19.35 -16.93 -4.15
N LEU A 11 -18.29 -16.11 -3.98
CA LEU A 11 -16.93 -16.62 -3.80
C LEU A 11 -16.81 -17.52 -2.56
N LEU A 12 -17.46 -17.15 -1.45
CA LEU A 12 -17.45 -17.92 -0.20
C LEU A 12 -18.26 -19.22 -0.29
N SER A 13 -19.30 -19.26 -1.14
CA SER A 13 -20.22 -20.41 -1.27
C SER A 13 -19.98 -21.31 -2.49
N ALA A 14 -19.10 -20.91 -3.42
CA ALA A 14 -18.88 -21.65 -4.65
C ALA A 14 -18.49 -23.12 -4.40
N THR A 15 -18.80 -24.03 -5.30
CA THR A 15 -18.33 -25.43 -5.19
C THR A 15 -16.94 -25.62 -5.80
N ARG A 16 -16.56 -24.75 -6.73
CA ARG A 16 -15.24 -24.71 -7.38
C ARG A 16 -14.73 -23.28 -7.46
N LEU A 17 -13.43 -23.09 -7.25
CA LEU A 17 -12.75 -21.81 -7.41
C LEU A 17 -11.88 -21.86 -8.66
N ASP A 18 -12.19 -21.03 -9.64
CA ASP A 18 -11.28 -20.75 -10.73
C ASP A 18 -10.58 -19.43 -10.41
N PHE A 19 -9.36 -19.53 -9.87
CA PHE A 19 -8.58 -18.35 -9.52
C PHE A 19 -8.18 -17.55 -10.78
N PRO A 20 -8.15 -16.21 -10.67
CA PRO A 20 -7.75 -15.39 -11.78
C PRO A 20 -6.28 -15.67 -12.13
N GLN A 21 -6.00 -15.78 -13.43
CA GLN A 21 -4.65 -16.04 -13.93
C GLN A 21 -3.76 -14.80 -13.91
N TYR A 22 -4.39 -13.61 -13.80
CA TYR A 22 -3.78 -12.29 -13.79
C TYR A 22 -4.57 -11.35 -12.88
N LEU A 23 -3.93 -10.31 -12.36
CA LEU A 23 -4.65 -9.24 -11.66
C LEU A 23 -5.50 -8.43 -12.65
N ASP A 24 -6.64 -7.95 -12.18
CA ASP A 24 -7.41 -6.95 -12.89
C ASP A 24 -6.75 -5.56 -12.78
N ALA A 25 -7.04 -4.71 -13.77
CA ALA A 25 -6.64 -3.31 -13.73
C ALA A 25 -7.88 -2.42 -13.75
N VAL A 26 -7.84 -1.35 -12.94
CA VAL A 26 -8.73 -0.21 -13.14
C VAL A 26 -8.16 0.62 -14.28
N GLN A 27 -8.91 0.72 -15.38
CA GLN A 27 -8.47 1.39 -16.61
C GLN A 27 -9.18 2.72 -16.79
N PHE A 28 -8.42 3.77 -17.11
CA PHE A 28 -8.97 5.10 -17.41
C PHE A 28 -7.97 5.92 -18.23
N ASP A 29 -8.47 6.91 -18.96
CA ASP A 29 -7.62 7.90 -19.63
C ASP A 29 -7.37 9.07 -18.68
N TYR A 30 -6.11 9.45 -18.51
CA TYR A 30 -5.74 10.60 -17.69
C TYR A 30 -4.68 11.43 -18.40
N LYS A 31 -5.00 12.69 -18.67
CA LYS A 31 -4.09 13.65 -19.33
C LYS A 31 -3.48 13.10 -20.64
N GLY A 32 -4.27 12.38 -21.43
CA GLY A 32 -3.87 11.82 -22.72
C GLY A 32 -3.03 10.54 -22.64
N ILE A 33 -2.89 9.95 -21.46
CA ILE A 33 -2.24 8.65 -21.25
C ILE A 33 -3.29 7.63 -20.80
N ARG A 34 -3.31 6.44 -21.41
CA ARG A 34 -4.12 5.32 -20.94
C ARG A 34 -3.44 4.72 -19.71
N CYS A 35 -4.09 4.83 -18.55
CA CYS A 35 -3.61 4.31 -17.29
C CYS A 35 -4.23 2.93 -17.01
N HIS A 36 -3.39 1.96 -16.64
CA HIS A 36 -3.78 0.63 -16.16
C HIS A 36 -3.29 0.49 -14.73
N VAL A 37 -4.19 0.61 -13.75
CA VAL A 37 -3.80 0.62 -12.34
C VAL A 37 -4.15 -0.72 -11.69
N PHE A 38 -3.11 -1.48 -11.33
CA PHE A 38 -3.20 -2.78 -10.69
C PHE A 38 -3.07 -2.63 -9.18
N GLY A 39 -4.09 -3.08 -8.44
CA GLY A 39 -4.04 -3.19 -6.99
C GLY A 39 -3.30 -4.46 -6.60
N VAL A 40 -2.22 -4.32 -5.84
CA VAL A 40 -1.38 -5.44 -5.41
C VAL A 40 -1.52 -5.63 -3.92
N LEU A 41 -1.78 -6.88 -3.51
CA LEU A 41 -1.69 -7.32 -2.13
C LEU A 41 -0.22 -7.59 -1.78
N HIS A 42 0.57 -6.55 -1.65
CA HIS A 42 1.98 -6.72 -1.32
C HIS A 42 2.15 -6.94 0.18
N GLY A 43 2.39 -8.19 0.55
CA GLY A 43 2.94 -8.55 1.85
C GLY A 43 4.38 -8.05 2.02
N LEU A 44 5.07 -8.53 3.04
CA LEU A 44 6.46 -8.17 3.33
C LEU A 44 7.46 -8.70 2.28
N THR A 45 7.09 -9.75 1.55
CA THR A 45 7.97 -10.46 0.60
C THR A 45 7.53 -10.37 -0.87
N GLY A 46 6.60 -9.46 -1.18
CA GLY A 46 6.00 -9.34 -2.52
C GLY A 46 4.81 -10.25 -2.72
N GLY A 47 4.03 -10.49 -1.66
CA GLY A 47 2.83 -11.32 -1.69
C GLY A 47 2.65 -12.06 -0.37
N THR A 48 1.46 -12.61 -0.15
CA THR A 48 1.15 -13.39 1.06
C THR A 48 1.66 -14.84 0.97
N ASN A 49 2.02 -15.28 -0.24
CA ASN A 49 2.61 -16.57 -0.55
C ASN A 49 3.30 -16.53 -1.93
N ARG A 50 4.03 -17.59 -2.27
CA ARG A 50 4.76 -17.69 -3.55
C ARG A 50 3.86 -17.71 -4.78
N GLY A 51 2.70 -18.38 -4.73
CA GLY A 51 1.75 -18.43 -5.83
C GLY A 51 1.17 -17.05 -6.17
N TYR A 52 0.85 -16.24 -5.16
CA TYR A 52 0.43 -14.85 -5.37
C TYR A 52 1.54 -14.01 -6.00
N LYS A 53 2.78 -14.15 -5.52
CA LYS A 53 3.93 -13.44 -6.13
C LYS A 53 4.12 -13.79 -7.61
N GLU A 54 3.97 -15.07 -7.97
CA GLU A 54 4.04 -15.51 -9.36
C GLU A 54 2.90 -14.93 -10.21
N LEU A 55 1.68 -14.84 -9.66
CA LEU A 55 0.54 -14.17 -10.29
C LEU A 55 0.85 -12.69 -10.62
N VAL A 56 1.44 -11.95 -9.66
CA VAL A 56 1.84 -10.55 -9.88
C VAL A 56 2.90 -10.47 -10.98
N ASN A 57 3.96 -11.28 -10.92
CA ASN A 57 5.01 -11.29 -11.94
C ASN A 57 4.48 -11.63 -13.35
N ARG A 58 3.56 -12.61 -13.46
CA ARG A 58 2.90 -12.92 -14.72
C ARG A 58 2.09 -11.72 -15.24
N THR A 59 1.39 -11.03 -14.35
CA THR A 59 0.62 -9.83 -14.69
C THR A 59 1.54 -8.70 -15.18
N ILE A 60 2.67 -8.45 -14.50
CA ILE A 60 3.67 -7.45 -14.93
C ILE A 60 4.23 -7.81 -16.31
N ALA A 61 4.53 -9.08 -16.55
CA ALA A 61 5.13 -9.51 -17.81
C ALA A 61 4.26 -9.18 -19.04
N GLN A 62 2.93 -9.26 -18.90
CA GLN A 62 1.96 -9.01 -19.98
C GLN A 62 1.37 -7.59 -19.98
N ALA A 63 1.64 -6.78 -18.96
CA ALA A 63 1.01 -5.48 -18.82
C ALA A 63 1.48 -4.50 -19.92
N PRO A 64 0.59 -3.68 -20.48
CA PRO A 64 0.92 -2.80 -21.60
C PRO A 64 1.76 -1.60 -21.15
N GLY A 65 2.50 -1.04 -22.11
CA GLY A 65 3.17 0.25 -21.96
C GLY A 65 4.30 0.27 -20.92
N LEU A 66 4.49 1.44 -20.31
CA LEU A 66 5.51 1.65 -19.28
C LEU A 66 5.05 1.02 -17.95
N ARG A 67 5.79 0.02 -17.46
CA ARG A 67 5.46 -0.74 -16.24
C ARG A 67 6.18 -0.15 -15.03
N LEU A 68 5.46 0.49 -14.12
CA LEU A 68 6.01 1.14 -12.95
C LEU A 68 5.43 0.52 -11.68
N GLY A 69 6.28 0.30 -10.67
CA GLY A 69 5.85 -0.20 -9.37
C GLY A 69 5.92 0.88 -8.29
N GLU A 70 5.11 0.77 -7.25
CA GLU A 70 5.31 1.54 -6.01
C GLU A 70 6.75 1.35 -5.49
N MET A 71 7.25 2.34 -4.75
CA MET A 71 8.60 2.31 -4.17
C MET A 71 8.94 0.95 -3.53
N ARG A 72 10.12 0.42 -3.84
CA ARG A 72 10.63 -0.92 -3.49
C ARG A 72 10.00 -2.10 -4.22
N PHE A 73 8.98 -1.94 -5.06
CA PHE A 73 8.40 -3.07 -5.80
C PHE A 73 9.42 -3.70 -6.76
N SER A 74 10.41 -2.96 -7.26
CA SER A 74 11.46 -3.54 -8.11
C SER A 74 12.33 -4.58 -7.39
N SER A 75 12.42 -4.50 -6.05
CA SER A 75 13.10 -5.50 -5.22
C SER A 75 12.24 -6.75 -4.98
N LEU A 76 10.93 -6.62 -5.16
CA LEU A 76 9.96 -7.68 -4.88
C LEU A 76 9.56 -8.43 -6.15
N TYR A 77 9.43 -7.73 -7.27
CA TYR A 77 8.87 -8.24 -8.52
C TYR A 77 9.78 -7.98 -9.72
N SER A 78 9.73 -8.86 -10.71
CA SER A 78 10.50 -8.76 -11.94
C SER A 78 9.72 -8.09 -13.06
N GLY A 79 10.41 -7.40 -13.98
CA GLY A 79 9.82 -6.87 -15.22
C GLY A 79 9.30 -5.43 -15.14
N LEU A 80 9.47 -4.76 -14.00
CA LEU A 80 9.20 -3.32 -13.86
C LEU A 80 10.31 -2.50 -14.55
N HIS A 81 9.92 -1.40 -15.19
CA HIS A 81 10.83 -0.44 -15.83
C HIS A 81 11.30 0.66 -14.88
N GLY A 82 10.62 0.86 -13.75
CA GLY A 82 10.94 1.90 -12.77
C GLY A 82 10.04 1.86 -11.54
N GLU A 83 10.33 2.75 -10.61
CA GLU A 83 9.58 2.91 -9.36
C GLU A 83 8.89 4.29 -9.28
N LEU A 84 7.77 4.32 -8.56
CA LEU A 84 6.99 5.52 -8.23
C LEU A 84 7.42 5.98 -6.83
N ASP A 85 8.13 7.11 -6.75
CA ASP A 85 8.66 7.62 -5.48
C ASP A 85 7.62 8.43 -4.71
N ASP A 86 6.88 7.76 -3.84
CA ASP A 86 5.71 8.32 -3.19
C ASP A 86 5.94 8.73 -1.73
N TRP A 87 7.10 8.39 -1.15
CA TRP A 87 7.46 8.74 0.22
C TRP A 87 7.54 10.25 0.45
N MET A 88 7.75 11.03 -0.61
CA MET A 88 7.70 12.50 -0.55
C MET A 88 6.37 13.05 -0.06
N GLN A 89 5.30 12.25 -0.16
CA GLN A 89 4.01 12.67 0.35
C GLN A 89 3.84 12.39 1.82
N ILE A 90 4.70 11.60 2.47
CA ILE A 90 4.57 11.36 3.91
C ILE A 90 5.24 12.53 4.65
N PRO A 91 4.49 13.34 5.43
CA PRO A 91 5.07 14.38 6.26
C PRO A 91 6.10 13.82 7.23
N LEU A 92 7.15 14.58 7.54
CA LEU A 92 8.23 14.12 8.43
C LEU A 92 7.74 13.71 9.82
N GLY A 93 6.77 14.44 10.37
CA GLY A 93 6.14 14.09 11.65
C GLY A 93 5.42 12.73 11.56
N ASP A 94 4.73 12.47 10.46
CA ASP A 94 4.07 11.18 10.23
C ASP A 94 5.09 10.06 10.05
N ALA A 95 6.20 10.30 9.33
CA ALA A 95 7.28 9.33 9.19
C ALA A 95 7.89 8.95 10.56
N PHE A 96 8.11 9.95 11.43
CA PHE A 96 8.54 9.71 12.80
C PHE A 96 7.53 8.86 13.56
N TRP A 97 6.25 9.26 13.59
CA TRP A 97 5.20 8.57 14.36
C TRP A 97 4.89 7.18 13.84
N PHE A 98 4.93 7.00 12.51
CA PHE A 98 4.88 5.71 11.84
C PHE A 98 5.95 4.77 12.43
N SER A 99 7.20 5.21 12.43
CA SER A 99 8.32 4.38 12.88
C SER A 99 8.28 4.15 14.39
N PHE A 100 7.90 5.18 15.15
CA PHE A 100 7.75 5.11 16.60
C PHE A 100 6.67 4.11 17.01
N ALA A 101 5.45 4.22 16.46
CA ALA A 101 4.33 3.34 16.77
C ALA A 101 4.66 1.87 16.46
N LEU A 102 5.34 1.63 15.34
CA LEU A 102 5.77 0.31 14.93
C LEU A 102 6.76 -0.31 15.94
N HIS A 103 7.76 0.45 16.37
CA HIS A 103 8.84 -0.04 17.22
C HIS A 103 8.48 -0.06 18.71
N MET A 104 7.52 0.74 19.15
CA MET A 104 6.96 0.72 20.51
C MET A 104 6.13 -0.53 20.83
N THR A 105 5.86 -1.40 19.85
CA THR A 105 5.03 -2.59 20.08
C THR A 105 5.77 -3.88 19.72
N PRO A 106 6.63 -4.43 20.61
CA PRO A 106 7.46 -5.60 20.33
C PRO A 106 6.68 -6.83 19.88
N ILE A 107 5.47 -7.04 20.43
CA ILE A 107 4.58 -8.13 20.01
C ILE A 107 4.24 -8.01 18.53
N ARG A 108 3.99 -6.80 18.04
CA ARG A 108 3.68 -6.52 16.62
C ARG A 108 4.91 -6.69 15.74
N ILE A 109 6.10 -6.30 16.21
CA ILE A 109 7.36 -6.61 15.52
C ILE A 109 7.55 -8.12 15.39
N ALA A 110 7.32 -8.89 16.47
CA ALA A 110 7.36 -10.34 16.41
C ALA A 110 6.30 -10.92 15.44
N GLN A 111 5.11 -10.33 15.37
CA GLN A 111 4.09 -10.72 14.38
C GLN A 111 4.55 -10.43 12.95
N LEU A 112 5.20 -9.30 12.68
CA LEU A 112 5.79 -8.98 11.38
C LEU A 112 6.85 -10.01 10.97
N PHE A 113 7.78 -10.35 11.87
CA PHE A 113 8.77 -11.38 11.60
C PHE A 113 8.13 -12.75 11.33
N ARG A 114 7.09 -13.11 12.08
CA ARG A 114 6.32 -14.34 11.85
C ARG A 114 5.61 -14.32 10.50
N ALA A 115 5.01 -13.19 10.12
CA ALA A 115 4.38 -13.00 8.82
C ALA A 115 5.41 -13.15 7.70
N PHE A 116 6.56 -12.47 7.82
CA PHE A 116 7.66 -12.56 6.85
C PHE A 116 8.12 -14.01 6.61
N ILE A 117 8.36 -14.77 7.68
CA ILE A 117 8.76 -16.18 7.57
C ILE A 117 7.65 -17.00 6.90
N ARG A 118 6.39 -16.77 7.32
CA ARG A 118 5.24 -17.50 6.78
C ARG A 118 5.06 -17.26 5.29
N GLU A 119 5.06 -16.00 4.84
CA GLU A 119 4.90 -15.64 3.42
C GLU A 119 5.98 -16.32 2.56
N ARG A 120 7.22 -16.34 3.06
CA ARG A 120 8.35 -16.96 2.35
C ARG A 120 8.23 -18.48 2.23
N LEU A 121 7.65 -19.14 3.23
CA LEU A 121 7.51 -20.60 3.26
C LEU A 121 6.22 -21.08 2.57
N ALA A 122 5.16 -20.28 2.61
CA ALA A 122 3.86 -20.63 2.04
C ALA A 122 3.93 -20.74 0.50
N ALA A 123 3.56 -21.91 -0.01
CA ALA A 123 3.50 -22.15 -1.45
C ALA A 123 2.12 -21.82 -2.07
N LYS A 124 1.05 -21.95 -1.30
CA LYS A 124 -0.34 -21.88 -1.76
C LYS A 124 -1.17 -20.97 -0.86
N ASP A 125 -2.30 -20.53 -1.41
CA ASP A 125 -3.31 -19.75 -0.69
C ASP A 125 -3.89 -20.53 0.49
N ARG A 126 -4.24 -19.80 1.56
CA ARG A 126 -5.06 -20.34 2.67
C ARG A 126 -6.52 -20.47 2.26
N PHE A 127 -6.99 -19.54 1.44
CA PHE A 127 -8.36 -19.51 0.94
C PHE A 127 -8.62 -20.72 0.03
N GLY A 128 -9.64 -21.52 0.35
CA GLY A 128 -9.96 -22.73 -0.39
C GLY A 128 -9.07 -23.93 -0.06
N LEU A 129 -8.14 -23.81 0.88
CA LEU A 129 -7.35 -24.96 1.34
C LEU A 129 -8.25 -25.92 2.14
N ALA A 130 -8.24 -27.20 1.76
CA ALA A 130 -9.12 -28.23 2.34
C ALA A 130 -10.61 -27.80 2.33
N ASP A 131 -11.03 -27.12 1.26
CA ASP A 131 -12.39 -26.60 1.06
C ASP A 131 -12.86 -25.57 2.10
N VAL A 132 -11.94 -25.04 2.93
CA VAL A 132 -12.24 -24.00 3.91
C VAL A 132 -12.20 -22.61 3.26
N ARG A 133 -13.31 -21.88 3.34
CA ARG A 133 -13.46 -20.55 2.74
C ARG A 133 -13.94 -19.57 3.76
N ARG A 134 -13.02 -18.73 4.23
CA ARG A 134 -13.29 -17.72 5.24
C ARG A 134 -12.88 -16.37 4.70
N LEU A 135 -13.66 -15.35 5.02
CA LEU A 135 -13.35 -13.99 4.62
C LEU A 135 -11.96 -13.56 5.12
N GLN A 136 -11.54 -14.04 6.29
CA GLN A 136 -10.24 -13.71 6.88
C GLN A 136 -9.06 -14.31 6.11
N ASP A 137 -9.28 -15.32 5.26
CA ASP A 137 -8.22 -15.96 4.48
C ASP A 137 -8.10 -15.38 3.07
N ILE A 138 -9.03 -14.50 2.66
CA ILE A 138 -9.06 -13.95 1.30
C ILE A 138 -7.99 -12.90 1.07
N GLY A 139 -7.56 -12.19 2.13
CA GLY A 139 -6.60 -11.07 2.10
C GLY A 139 -5.19 -11.46 1.65
N GLY A 140 -4.98 -12.66 1.14
CA GLY A 140 -3.76 -13.03 0.44
C GLY A 140 -3.97 -13.84 -0.81
N SER A 141 -5.21 -14.14 -1.18
CA SER A 141 -5.50 -15.06 -2.26
C SER A 141 -5.60 -14.35 -3.59
N ALA A 142 -5.26 -15.08 -4.66
CA ALA A 142 -5.62 -14.68 -6.02
C ALA A 142 -7.13 -14.41 -6.15
N ALA A 143 -7.97 -15.15 -5.41
CA ALA A 143 -9.43 -14.99 -5.38
C ALA A 143 -9.90 -13.59 -5.01
N PHE A 144 -9.07 -12.83 -4.27
CA PHE A 144 -9.39 -11.46 -3.92
C PHE A 144 -9.60 -10.60 -5.18
N HIS A 145 -8.83 -10.86 -6.25
CA HIS A 145 -8.89 -10.13 -7.52
C HIS A 145 -10.08 -10.54 -8.41
N SER A 146 -10.89 -11.51 -7.97
CA SER A 146 -12.18 -11.82 -8.60
C SER A 146 -13.31 -10.91 -8.10
N ILE A 147 -13.09 -10.15 -7.02
CA ILE A 147 -14.07 -9.23 -6.43
C ILE A 147 -13.88 -7.84 -7.03
N ALA A 148 -14.95 -7.06 -7.16
CA ALA A 148 -14.86 -5.69 -7.69
C ALA A 148 -13.99 -4.78 -6.79
N PRO A 149 -13.18 -3.85 -7.36
CA PRO A 149 -12.28 -2.99 -6.59
C PRO A 149 -12.95 -2.19 -5.45
N ASP A 150 -14.17 -1.72 -5.64
CA ASP A 150 -14.92 -0.99 -4.60
C ASP A 150 -15.30 -1.90 -3.43
N GLU A 151 -15.67 -3.15 -3.72
CA GLU A 151 -15.96 -4.16 -2.71
C GLU A 151 -14.68 -4.61 -1.99
N ARG A 152 -13.57 -4.78 -2.70
CA ARG A 152 -12.23 -5.06 -2.12
C ARG A 152 -11.81 -3.97 -1.13
N ARG A 153 -12.02 -2.71 -1.48
CA ARG A 153 -11.77 -1.57 -0.59
C ARG A 153 -12.64 -1.61 0.67
N ARG A 154 -13.93 -1.89 0.53
CA ARG A 154 -14.85 -2.07 1.67
C ARG A 154 -14.41 -3.21 2.57
N LEU A 155 -14.02 -4.34 1.98
CA LEU A 155 -13.49 -5.48 2.72
C LEU A 155 -12.22 -5.11 3.49
N ALA A 156 -11.31 -4.33 2.91
CA ALA A 156 -10.13 -3.84 3.62
C ALA A 156 -10.44 -2.78 4.72
N GLY A 157 -11.71 -2.42 4.92
CA GLY A 157 -12.15 -1.49 5.97
C GLY A 157 -11.95 -0.01 5.62
N PHE A 158 -11.59 0.33 4.38
CA PHE A 158 -11.33 1.71 4.00
C PHE A 158 -12.62 2.46 3.65
N PRO A 159 -12.76 3.73 4.06
CA PRO A 159 -13.85 4.58 3.58
C PRO A 159 -13.65 4.87 2.09
N GLY A 160 -14.72 5.25 1.38
CA GLY A 160 -14.62 5.65 -0.03
C GLY A 160 -13.60 6.78 -0.27
N PRO A 161 -12.98 6.88 -1.47
CA PRO A 161 -11.84 7.77 -1.73
C PRO A 161 -12.02 9.22 -1.29
N ALA A 162 -13.17 9.84 -1.58
CA ALA A 162 -13.46 11.22 -1.20
C ALA A 162 -13.43 11.44 0.32
N ARG A 163 -14.14 10.57 1.06
CA ARG A 163 -14.16 10.62 2.53
C ARG A 163 -12.78 10.34 3.09
N TYR A 164 -12.04 9.41 2.49
CA TYR A 164 -10.71 9.06 2.95
C TYR A 164 -9.72 10.20 2.79
N LEU A 165 -9.75 10.92 1.67
CA LEU A 165 -8.94 12.12 1.45
C LEU A 165 -9.25 13.21 2.47
N GLN A 166 -10.53 13.49 2.72
CA GLN A 166 -10.93 14.50 3.72
C GLN A 166 -10.44 14.14 5.12
N GLU A 167 -10.64 12.88 5.52
CA GLU A 167 -10.18 12.36 6.80
C GLU A 167 -8.66 12.45 6.93
N ASN A 168 -7.96 12.04 5.87
CA ASN A 168 -6.51 12.11 5.81
C ASN A 168 -5.99 13.54 6.02
N ILE A 169 -6.59 14.53 5.37
CA ILE A 169 -6.24 15.94 5.53
C ILE A 169 -6.60 16.43 6.93
N ALA A 170 -7.78 16.09 7.46
CA ALA A 170 -8.20 16.45 8.81
C ALA A 170 -7.24 15.93 9.88
N ARG A 171 -6.73 14.69 9.74
CA ARG A 171 -5.70 14.14 10.64
C ARG A 171 -4.44 15.02 10.72
N ARG A 172 -3.99 15.56 9.58
CA ARG A 172 -2.81 16.47 9.51
C ARG A 172 -3.09 17.86 10.07
N GLN A 173 -4.36 18.21 10.25
CA GLN A 173 -4.80 19.43 10.95
C GLN A 173 -5.11 19.17 12.43
N GLY A 174 -4.93 17.95 12.92
CA GLY A 174 -5.24 17.59 14.32
C GLY A 174 -6.72 17.45 14.63
N SER A 175 -7.61 17.44 13.63
CA SER A 175 -9.08 17.33 13.81
C SER A 175 -9.67 16.01 13.30
N GLY A 176 -8.89 15.20 12.59
CA GLY A 176 -9.30 13.88 12.12
C GLY A 176 -9.19 12.78 13.17
N THR A 177 -9.88 11.67 12.95
CA THR A 177 -9.78 10.46 13.75
C THR A 177 -8.51 9.69 13.44
N MET A 178 -7.80 9.26 14.49
CA MET A 178 -6.66 8.35 14.37
C MET A 178 -7.08 6.87 14.37
N LEU A 179 -8.39 6.59 14.33
CA LEU A 179 -8.88 5.23 14.14
C LEU A 179 -8.55 4.77 12.73
N ALA A 180 -7.88 3.63 12.65
CA ALA A 180 -7.52 3.00 11.39
C ALA A 180 -8.63 2.06 10.88
N PRO A 181 -8.65 1.77 9.57
CA PRO A 181 -9.44 0.70 8.98
C PRO A 181 -9.30 -0.62 9.73
N VAL A 182 -10.39 -1.38 9.86
CA VAL A 182 -10.33 -2.74 10.41
C VAL A 182 -10.19 -3.70 9.24
N PHE A 183 -9.04 -4.37 9.17
CA PHE A 183 -8.78 -5.38 8.16
C PHE A 183 -9.36 -6.74 8.58
N PRO A 184 -10.03 -7.47 7.69
CA PRO A 184 -10.58 -8.80 7.99
C PRO A 184 -9.48 -9.87 8.06
N ASP A 185 -8.41 -9.72 7.27
CA ASP A 185 -7.24 -10.60 7.33
C ASP A 185 -6.31 -10.15 8.46
N LYS A 186 -6.02 -11.08 9.38
CA LYS A 186 -5.13 -10.84 10.52
C LYS A 186 -3.69 -10.55 10.10
N ASP A 187 -3.26 -11.02 8.93
CA ASP A 187 -1.90 -10.79 8.45
C ASP A 187 -1.70 -9.33 8.01
N TRP A 188 -2.78 -8.55 7.89
CA TRP A 188 -2.75 -7.10 7.63
C TRP A 188 -3.12 -6.27 8.85
N GLU A 189 -3.41 -6.89 9.99
CA GLU A 189 -3.79 -6.16 11.21
C GLU A 189 -2.71 -5.13 11.61
N TRP A 190 -1.44 -5.39 11.31
CA TRP A 190 -0.36 -4.44 11.57
C TRP A 190 -0.48 -3.14 10.76
N LEU A 191 -1.15 -3.14 9.60
CA LEU A 191 -1.41 -1.92 8.82
C LEU A 191 -2.26 -0.92 9.60
N THR A 192 -3.10 -1.38 10.53
CA THR A 192 -3.90 -0.49 11.39
C THR A 192 -3.06 0.47 12.23
N LEU A 193 -1.82 0.07 12.56
CA LEU A 193 -0.92 0.90 13.37
C LEU A 193 -0.33 2.06 12.57
N ILE A 194 -0.10 1.83 11.28
CA ILE A 194 0.67 2.72 10.43
C ILE A 194 -0.20 3.51 9.45
N GLU A 195 -1.39 3.01 9.11
CA GLU A 195 -2.31 3.63 8.15
C GLU A 195 -2.57 5.10 8.45
N PRO A 196 -2.85 5.52 9.71
CA PRO A 196 -3.11 6.92 10.00
C PRO A 196 -1.98 7.86 9.56
N PHE A 197 -0.74 7.36 9.56
CA PHE A 197 0.49 8.08 9.20
C PHE A 197 0.92 7.86 7.74
N ALA A 198 0.39 6.85 7.06
CA ALA A 198 0.87 6.41 5.74
C ALA A 198 0.52 7.35 4.59
N ASN A 199 -0.33 8.37 4.82
CA ASN A 199 -0.75 9.37 3.86
C ASN A 199 -1.21 8.85 2.47
N ILE A 200 -1.95 7.73 2.46
CA ILE A 200 -2.27 6.96 1.24
C ILE A 200 -2.95 7.81 0.14
N PRO A 201 -3.98 8.63 0.39
CA PRO A 201 -4.67 9.35 -0.69
C PRO A 201 -3.75 10.31 -1.47
N LEU A 202 -2.92 11.08 -0.76
CA LEU A 202 -2.00 12.03 -1.38
C LEU A 202 -0.84 11.29 -2.08
N ARG A 203 -0.40 10.15 -1.55
CA ARG A 203 0.52 9.22 -2.24
C ARG A 203 -0.07 8.69 -3.54
N SER A 204 -1.34 8.28 -3.55
CA SER A 204 -2.05 7.83 -4.76
C SER A 204 -2.06 8.90 -5.84
N ILE A 205 -2.40 10.15 -5.49
CA ILE A 205 -2.41 11.28 -6.42
C ILE A 205 -1.00 11.53 -6.98
N HIS A 206 -0.01 11.55 -6.09
CA HIS A 206 1.38 11.77 -6.49
C HIS A 206 1.89 10.70 -7.45
N MET A 207 1.68 9.42 -7.13
CA MET A 207 2.10 8.30 -7.97
C MET A 207 1.45 8.31 -9.35
N LEU A 208 0.17 8.68 -9.45
CA LEU A 208 -0.49 8.81 -10.75
C LEU A 208 0.15 9.92 -11.59
N GLU A 209 0.33 11.12 -11.01
CA GLU A 209 0.98 12.24 -11.70
C GLU A 209 2.40 11.89 -12.13
N TYR A 210 3.15 11.23 -11.25
CA TYR A 210 4.53 10.80 -11.48
C TYR A 210 4.60 9.81 -12.63
N GLY A 211 3.75 8.77 -12.60
CA GLY A 211 3.72 7.74 -13.64
C GLY A 211 3.33 8.30 -15.01
N VAL A 212 2.38 9.22 -15.05
CA VAL A 212 1.94 9.91 -16.28
C VAL A 212 3.02 10.85 -16.81
N ALA A 213 3.74 11.56 -15.92
CA ALA A 213 4.89 12.38 -16.32
C ALA A 213 5.98 11.52 -16.97
N LEU A 214 6.35 10.40 -16.33
CA LEU A 214 7.32 9.46 -16.90
C LEU A 214 6.86 8.85 -18.22
N ALA A 215 5.58 8.47 -18.34
CA ALA A 215 5.06 7.94 -19.59
C ALA A 215 5.23 8.94 -20.74
N ARG A 216 4.93 10.22 -20.50
CA ARG A 216 5.11 11.31 -21.48
C ARG A 216 6.58 11.54 -21.83
N GLU A 217 7.46 11.57 -20.84
CA GLU A 217 8.91 11.70 -21.06
C GLU A 217 9.47 10.56 -21.93
N ASN A 218 8.87 9.36 -21.84
CA ASN A 218 9.28 8.19 -22.62
C ASN A 218 8.46 8.00 -23.91
N GLY A 219 7.57 8.94 -24.26
CA GLY A 219 6.71 8.82 -25.44
C GLY A 219 5.75 7.63 -25.42
N ALA A 220 5.42 7.10 -24.23
CA ALA A 220 4.50 5.98 -24.07
C ALA A 220 3.05 6.48 -24.06
N ALA A 221 2.16 5.82 -24.81
CA ALA A 221 0.72 6.08 -24.80
C ALA A 221 -0.01 5.39 -23.62
N ASP A 222 0.60 4.33 -23.09
CA ASP A 222 0.08 3.51 -22.01
C ASP A 222 1.06 3.47 -20.83
N VAL A 223 0.51 3.48 -19.62
CA VAL A 223 1.27 3.25 -18.38
C VAL A 223 0.54 2.23 -17.50
N SER A 224 1.29 1.24 -17.03
CA SER A 224 0.83 0.23 -16.09
C SER A 224 1.43 0.49 -14.71
N LEU A 225 0.59 0.84 -13.75
CA LEU A 225 0.96 1.19 -12.38
C LEU A 225 0.64 0.03 -11.44
N PHE A 226 1.67 -0.57 -10.84
CA PHE A 226 1.54 -1.64 -9.85
C PHE A 226 1.71 -1.03 -8.46
N VAL A 227 0.62 -0.90 -7.72
CA VAL A 227 0.56 -0.16 -6.44
C VAL A 227 -0.16 -0.98 -5.38
N GLY A 228 0.00 -0.64 -4.10
CA GLY A 228 -0.82 -1.24 -3.05
C GLY A 228 -2.32 -1.13 -3.32
N GLU A 229 -3.08 -2.16 -2.96
CA GLU A 229 -4.49 -2.33 -3.35
C GLU A 229 -5.32 -1.06 -3.30
N ILE A 230 -5.25 -0.33 -2.18
CA ILE A 230 -6.12 0.83 -1.94
C ILE A 230 -5.85 1.99 -2.91
N HIS A 231 -4.61 2.09 -3.42
CA HIS A 231 -4.22 3.14 -4.35
C HIS A 231 -4.99 3.06 -5.68
N ASN A 232 -5.43 1.87 -6.13
CA ASN A 232 -6.12 1.72 -7.42
C ASN A 232 -7.39 2.57 -7.51
N SER A 233 -8.21 2.52 -6.48
CA SER A 233 -9.51 3.16 -6.38
C SER A 233 -9.36 4.65 -6.06
N ASP A 234 -8.34 5.03 -5.28
CA ASP A 234 -8.00 6.44 -5.04
C ASP A 234 -7.56 7.13 -6.33
N MET A 235 -6.68 6.49 -7.13
CA MET A 235 -6.20 7.04 -8.40
C MET A 235 -7.34 7.16 -9.43
N ALA A 236 -8.15 6.12 -9.58
CA ALA A 236 -9.26 6.12 -10.51
C ALA A 236 -10.31 7.18 -10.15
N TRP A 237 -10.65 7.29 -8.86
CA TRP A 237 -11.54 8.34 -8.37
C TRP A 237 -10.95 9.72 -8.65
N TYR A 238 -9.67 9.95 -8.31
CA TYR A 238 -9.01 11.23 -8.55
C TYR A 238 -9.02 11.62 -10.04
N ALA A 239 -8.71 10.68 -10.94
CA ALA A 239 -8.67 10.93 -12.38
C ALA A 239 -10.04 11.34 -12.97
N GLN A 240 -11.13 10.89 -12.35
CA GLN A 240 -12.51 11.12 -12.82
C GLN A 240 -13.17 12.35 -12.18
N ASN A 241 -12.57 12.94 -11.14
CA ASN A 241 -13.18 14.02 -10.37
C ASN A 241 -12.50 15.35 -10.64
N ASN A 242 -13.32 16.40 -10.82
CA ASN A 242 -12.84 17.77 -10.89
C ASN A 242 -12.85 18.37 -9.47
N PHE A 243 -11.68 18.80 -9.01
CA PHE A 243 -11.49 19.40 -7.68
C PHE A 243 -11.73 20.91 -7.65
N SER A 244 -12.35 21.49 -8.68
CA SER A 244 -12.68 22.92 -8.75
C SER A 244 -13.56 23.43 -7.61
N TYR A 245 -14.29 22.55 -6.94
CA TYR A 245 -15.16 22.86 -5.79
C TYR A 245 -14.62 22.36 -4.45
N ALA A 246 -13.38 21.83 -4.43
CA ALA A 246 -12.76 21.41 -3.19
C ALA A 246 -12.53 22.62 -2.27
N SER A 247 -12.57 22.41 -0.95
CA SER A 247 -12.16 23.46 -0.01
C SER A 247 -10.72 23.89 -0.29
N THR A 248 -10.38 25.15 0.00
CA THR A 248 -9.04 25.71 -0.26
C THR A 248 -7.92 24.82 0.27
N MET A 249 -8.13 24.20 1.45
CA MET A 249 -7.18 23.30 2.06
C MET A 249 -7.01 21.98 1.29
N VAL A 250 -8.11 21.36 0.85
CA VAL A 250 -8.06 20.14 0.04
C VAL A 250 -7.40 20.42 -1.31
N ALA A 251 -7.77 21.53 -1.94
CA ALA A 251 -7.15 21.97 -3.19
C ALA A 251 -5.63 22.20 -3.03
N ALA A 252 -5.20 22.85 -1.94
CA ALA A 252 -3.78 23.08 -1.67
C ALA A 252 -3.00 21.78 -1.43
N ALA A 253 -3.57 20.83 -0.68
CA ALA A 253 -2.94 19.53 -0.44
C ALA A 253 -2.76 18.72 -1.73
N ILE A 254 -3.80 18.68 -2.58
CA ILE A 254 -3.74 18.05 -3.90
C ILE A 254 -2.69 18.74 -4.78
N ALA A 255 -2.70 20.07 -4.84
CA ALA A 255 -1.75 20.83 -5.64
C ALA A 255 -0.30 20.58 -5.22
N GLY A 256 -0.04 20.50 -3.91
CA GLY A 256 1.27 20.12 -3.36
C GLY A 256 1.71 18.72 -3.79
N ALA A 257 0.80 17.74 -3.70
CA ALA A 257 1.09 16.36 -4.14
C ALA A 257 1.46 16.29 -5.63
N MET A 258 0.73 17.04 -6.46
CA MET A 258 0.97 17.13 -7.91
C MET A 258 2.28 17.87 -8.24
N ALA A 259 2.61 18.95 -7.52
CA ALA A 259 3.79 19.76 -7.82
C ALA A 259 5.09 18.95 -7.68
N HIS A 260 5.20 18.15 -6.61
CA HIS A 260 6.38 17.29 -6.38
C HIS A 260 6.52 16.16 -7.41
N ALA A 261 5.41 15.71 -8.03
CA ALA A 261 5.44 14.64 -9.01
C ALA A 261 6.07 15.06 -10.35
N ARG A 262 6.08 16.36 -10.65
CA ARG A 262 6.50 16.89 -11.97
C ARG A 262 8.01 17.03 -12.14
N ASN A 263 8.79 16.92 -11.08
CA ASN A 263 10.25 16.99 -11.18
C ASN A 263 10.91 15.94 -10.28
N PRO A 264 10.78 14.66 -10.62
CA PRO A 264 11.17 13.55 -9.76
C PRO A 264 12.68 13.40 -9.56
N ARG A 265 13.49 14.14 -10.32
CA ARG A 265 14.96 14.10 -10.27
C ARG A 265 15.57 15.34 -9.62
N SER A 266 14.76 16.25 -9.08
CA SER A 266 15.26 17.49 -8.47
C SER A 266 16.14 17.23 -7.24
N LEU A 267 17.01 18.19 -6.91
CA LEU A 267 17.81 18.15 -5.69
C LEU A 267 16.93 18.12 -4.44
N ASP A 268 15.80 18.83 -4.49
CA ASP A 268 14.83 18.91 -3.38
C ASP A 268 14.25 17.53 -3.04
N VAL A 269 13.93 16.71 -4.05
CA VAL A 269 13.48 15.32 -3.86
C VAL A 269 14.53 14.51 -3.10
N ARG A 270 15.81 14.64 -3.46
CA ARG A 270 16.90 13.91 -2.81
C ARG A 270 17.07 14.33 -1.35
N ILE A 271 17.01 15.64 -1.08
CA ILE A 271 17.08 16.18 0.28
C ILE A 271 15.91 15.66 1.11
N HIS A 272 14.68 15.73 0.56
CA HIS A 272 13.49 15.22 1.24
C HIS A 272 13.63 13.75 1.63
N ARG A 273 14.21 12.92 0.76
CA ARG A 273 14.46 11.50 1.04
C ARG A 273 15.41 11.28 2.20
N VAL A 274 16.49 12.07 2.28
CA VAL A 274 17.43 12.01 3.41
C VAL A 274 16.72 12.38 4.70
N VAL A 275 15.97 13.49 4.70
CA VAL A 275 15.27 13.97 5.90
C VAL A 275 14.16 12.99 6.33
N PHE A 276 13.43 12.40 5.38
CA PHE A 276 12.45 11.35 5.64
C PHE A 276 13.08 10.13 6.31
N ASN A 277 14.23 9.67 5.81
CA ASN A 277 14.95 8.54 6.41
C ASN A 277 15.45 8.87 7.82
N LEU A 278 15.92 10.10 8.06
CA LEU A 278 16.31 10.55 9.40
C LEU A 278 15.13 10.60 10.37
N ALA A 279 13.96 11.09 9.93
CA ALA A 279 12.75 11.12 10.74
C ALA A 279 12.28 9.70 11.11
N ASN A 280 12.27 8.78 10.15
CA ASN A 280 11.98 7.37 10.41
C ASN A 280 12.98 6.73 11.39
N ALA A 281 14.29 6.97 11.16
CA ALA A 281 15.33 6.45 12.05
C ALA A 281 15.14 6.96 13.48
N ALA A 282 14.90 8.26 13.66
CA ALA A 282 14.63 8.86 14.95
C ALA A 282 13.42 8.20 15.66
N GLY A 283 12.33 7.95 14.92
CA GLY A 283 11.15 7.25 15.45
C GLY A 283 11.46 5.83 15.93
N SER A 284 12.32 5.10 15.21
CA SER A 284 12.70 3.72 15.57
C SER A 284 13.72 3.61 16.72
N LEU A 285 14.59 4.61 16.88
CA LEU A 285 15.67 4.56 17.87
C LEU A 285 15.16 4.72 19.29
N ILE A 286 14.17 5.59 19.52
CA ILE A 286 13.65 5.86 20.88
C ILE A 286 13.12 4.58 21.55
N PRO A 287 12.21 3.79 20.91
CA PRO A 287 11.74 2.54 21.50
C PRO A 287 12.86 1.53 21.68
N THR A 288 13.78 1.46 20.70
CA THR A 288 14.91 0.52 20.74
C THR A 288 15.79 0.76 21.98
N PHE A 289 16.18 2.02 22.23
CA PHE A 289 16.96 2.37 23.42
C PHE A 289 16.19 2.12 24.72
N PHE A 290 14.88 2.38 24.74
CA PHE A 290 14.04 2.07 25.89
C PHE A 290 14.06 0.57 26.24
N TYR A 291 13.89 -0.32 25.24
CA TYR A 291 13.94 -1.77 25.47
C TYR A 291 15.33 -2.28 25.85
N LEU A 292 16.39 -1.75 25.25
CA LEU A 292 17.77 -2.09 25.61
C LEU A 292 18.10 -1.67 27.04
N GLY A 293 17.63 -0.49 27.47
CA GLY A 293 17.77 -0.02 28.85
C GLY A 293 17.03 -0.94 29.84
N LEU A 294 15.78 -1.30 29.52
CA LEU A 294 14.99 -2.22 30.35
C LEU A 294 15.64 -3.61 30.45
N ALA A 295 16.10 -4.17 29.34
CA ALA A 295 16.77 -5.46 29.31
C ALA A 295 18.07 -5.46 30.13
N SER A 296 18.85 -4.38 30.03
CA SER A 296 20.07 -4.18 30.83
C SER A 296 19.77 -4.14 32.33
N LEU A 297 18.71 -3.43 32.74
CA LEU A 297 18.27 -3.38 34.15
C LEU A 297 17.83 -4.75 34.68
N VAL A 298 17.11 -5.53 33.87
CA VAL A 298 16.69 -6.90 34.23
C VAL A 298 17.90 -7.82 34.36
N ALA A 299 18.85 -7.77 33.42
CA ALA A 299 20.06 -8.58 33.45
C ALA A 299 20.92 -8.26 34.69
N LEU A 300 21.08 -6.97 35.02
CA LEU A 300 21.80 -6.53 36.22
C LEU A 300 21.14 -7.04 37.51
N ARG A 301 19.81 -7.02 37.60
CA ARG A 301 19.08 -7.58 38.77
C ARG A 301 19.17 -9.10 38.84
N GLY A 302 19.14 -9.80 37.70
CA GLY A 302 19.30 -11.25 37.65
C GLY A 302 20.69 -11.69 38.13
N LEU A 303 21.74 -10.93 37.79
CA LEU A 303 23.10 -11.15 38.28
C LEU A 303 23.28 -10.86 39.77
N GLN A 304 22.44 -10.01 40.37
CA GLN A 304 22.46 -9.74 41.82
C GLN A 304 21.74 -10.81 42.66
N LEU A 305 20.95 -11.68 42.02
CA LEU A 305 20.18 -12.75 42.67
C LEU A 305 20.85 -14.14 42.55
N LEU A 306 22.02 -14.21 41.89
CA LEU A 306 22.87 -15.39 41.75
C LEU A 306 24.12 -15.25 42.62
#